data_AF-A0A957EY44-F1
#
_entry.id   AF-A0A957EY44-F1
#
_cell.length_a   1.000
_cell.length_b   1.000
_cell.length_c   1.000
_cell.angle_alpha   90.00
_cell.angle_beta   90.00
_cell.angle_gamma   90.00
#
_symmetry.space_group_name_H-M   'P 1'
#
loop_
_entity.id
_entity.type
_entity.pdbx_description
1 polymer ?
#
loop_
_entity_poly.entity_id
_entity_poly.type
_entity_poly.pdbx_seq_one_letter_code
_entity_poly.pdbx_strand_id
1 'polypeptide(L)'
;MSITPAIRGAVARDPHSGDIVPLFHLVQDDWRDHFCWRESGLWIEGKTAVGRATVEQLQLNRPLLRRSRTLWIRVGWHPPVDSL
;
A
#
# COMPACT_ATOMS: atom_id res chain seq x y z
N MET A 1 -13.18 -34.64 -6.85
CA MET A 1 -13.06 -34.04 -5.51
C MET A 1 -11.97 -32.98 -5.60
N SER A 2 -12.33 -31.78 -6.05
CA SER A 2 -11.37 -30.69 -6.26
C SER A 2 -11.17 -29.94 -4.96
N ILE A 3 -9.98 -30.09 -4.39
CA ILE A 3 -9.52 -29.26 -3.28
C ILE A 3 -9.06 -27.96 -3.93
N THR A 4 -9.90 -26.93 -3.94
CA THR A 4 -9.43 -25.57 -4.19
C THR A 4 -8.74 -25.12 -2.90
N PRO A 5 -7.41 -24.90 -2.86
CA PRO A 5 -6.87 -24.14 -1.75
C PRO A 5 -7.31 -22.69 -2.01
N ALA A 6 -8.34 -22.24 -1.30
CA ALA A 6 -8.52 -20.82 -1.13
C ALA A 6 -7.28 -20.34 -0.37
N ILE A 7 -6.30 -19.81 -1.09
CA ILE A 7 -5.21 -19.05 -0.46
C ILE A 7 -5.93 -17.93 0.28
N ARG A 8 -6.02 -18.02 1.61
CA ARG A 8 -6.57 -16.95 2.44
C ARG A 8 -5.63 -15.77 2.32
N GLY A 9 -5.94 -14.85 1.40
CA GLY A 9 -5.43 -13.49 1.48
C GLY A 9 -5.99 -12.82 2.73
N ALA A 10 -5.17 -12.02 3.41
CA ALA A 10 -5.68 -11.14 4.46
C ALA A 10 -6.71 -10.16 3.86
N VAL A 11 -7.75 -9.82 4.61
CA VAL A 11 -8.77 -8.85 4.21
C VAL A 11 -8.83 -7.72 5.22
N ALA A 12 -9.25 -6.54 4.78
CA ALA A 12 -9.53 -5.40 5.65
C ALA A 12 -10.68 -4.56 5.11
N ARG A 13 -11.18 -3.68 5.97
CA ARG A 13 -12.22 -2.72 5.57
C ARG A 13 -11.58 -1.58 4.78
N ASP A 14 -12.08 -1.31 3.57
CA ASP A 14 -11.74 -0.07 2.87
C ASP A 14 -12.31 1.13 3.64
N PRO A 15 -11.49 2.08 4.10
CA PRO A 15 -11.95 3.21 4.90
C PRO A 15 -12.92 4.14 4.16
N HIS A 16 -12.95 4.12 2.82
CA HIS A 16 -13.84 4.98 2.04
C HIS A 16 -15.23 4.36 1.80
N SER A 17 -15.29 3.13 1.28
CA SER A 17 -16.56 2.45 0.98
C SER A 17 -17.16 1.71 2.17
N GLY A 18 -16.33 1.27 3.12
CA GLY A 18 -16.73 0.41 4.22
C GLY A 18 -16.78 -1.08 3.85
N ASP A 19 -16.49 -1.47 2.61
CA ASP A 19 -16.49 -2.86 2.16
C ASP A 19 -15.28 -3.64 2.69
N ILE A 20 -15.45 -4.95 2.89
CA ILE A 20 -14.34 -5.86 3.22
C ILE A 20 -13.70 -6.30 1.91
N VAL A 21 -12.44 -5.91 1.70
CA VAL A 21 -11.67 -6.17 0.48
C VAL A 21 -10.38 -6.92 0.82
N PRO A 22 -9.76 -7.65 -0.13
CA PRO A 22 -8.44 -8.22 0.08
C PRO A 22 -7.40 -7.11 0.33
N LEU A 23 -6.39 -7.44 1.12
CA LEU A 23 -5.16 -6.64 1.20
C LEU A 23 -4.27 -6.93 -0.01
N PHE A 24 -3.45 -5.94 -0.35
CA PHE A 24 -2.47 -6.03 -1.44
C PHE A 24 -1.57 -7.25 -1.30
N HIS A 25 -1.39 -7.98 -2.38
CA HIS A 25 -0.56 -9.14 -2.45
C HIS A 25 0.73 -8.87 -3.25
N LEU A 26 1.86 -8.91 -2.56
CA LEU A 26 3.18 -8.57 -3.12
C LEU A 26 3.58 -9.33 -4.40
N VAL A 27 3.02 -10.52 -4.64
CA VAL A 27 3.37 -11.37 -5.79
C VAL A 27 2.36 -11.26 -6.93
N GLN A 28 1.07 -11.05 -6.63
CA GLN A 28 0.00 -11.09 -7.63
C GLN A 28 -0.44 -9.70 -8.09
N ASP A 29 -0.25 -8.67 -7.26
CA ASP A 29 -0.73 -7.33 -7.54
C ASP A 29 0.42 -6.41 -7.98
N ASP A 30 0.17 -5.56 -8.98
CA ASP A 30 1.11 -4.50 -9.35
C ASP A 30 0.98 -3.32 -8.39
N TRP A 31 2.09 -2.91 -7.76
CA TRP A 31 2.13 -1.75 -6.87
C TRP A 31 1.54 -0.49 -7.52
N ARG A 32 1.85 -0.26 -8.80
CA ARG A 32 1.43 0.95 -9.52
C ARG A 32 -0.06 0.99 -9.78
N ASP A 33 -0.77 -0.13 -9.75
CA ASP A 33 -2.23 -0.13 -9.91
C ASP A 33 -2.93 0.30 -8.63
N HIS A 34 -2.38 -0.09 -7.48
CA HIS A 34 -3.01 0.11 -6.18
C HIS A 34 -2.55 1.35 -5.43
N PHE A 35 -1.34 1.83 -5.70
CA PHE A 35 -0.72 2.90 -4.94
C PHE A 35 -0.10 3.99 -5.81
N CYS A 36 0.05 5.17 -5.23
CA CYS A 36 0.95 6.20 -5.72
C CYS A 36 1.63 6.91 -4.55
N TRP A 37 2.70 7.62 -4.86
CA TRP A 37 3.42 8.45 -3.91
C TRP A 37 2.88 9.89 -3.95
N ARG A 38 2.73 10.53 -2.79
CA ARG A 38 2.45 11.97 -2.65
C ARG A 38 3.55 12.68 -1.87
N GLU A 39 3.60 14.00 -2.03
CA GLU A 39 4.58 14.89 -1.39
C GLU A 39 6.01 14.36 -1.53
N SER A 40 6.42 14.15 -2.79
CA SER A 40 7.76 13.64 -3.14
C SER A 40 8.11 12.32 -2.46
N GLY A 41 7.14 11.41 -2.28
CA GLY A 41 7.38 10.11 -1.66
C GLY A 41 7.10 10.04 -0.17
N LEU A 42 6.74 11.13 0.50
CA LEU A 42 6.51 11.07 1.95
C LEU A 42 5.30 10.20 2.32
N TRP A 43 4.26 10.24 1.50
CA TRP A 43 2.99 9.53 1.71
C TRP A 43 2.74 8.49 0.63
N ILE A 44 2.16 7.36 1.03
CA ILE A 44 1.56 6.39 0.12
C ILE A 44 0.06 6.63 0.10
N GLU A 45 -0.50 6.88 -1.07
CA GLU A 45 -1.94 6.97 -1.28
C GLU A 45 -2.46 5.71 -1.97
N GLY A 46 -3.56 5.15 -1.47
CA GLY A 46 -4.26 4.05 -2.11
C GLY A 46 -5.22 4.54 -3.19
N LYS A 47 -5.01 4.14 -4.44
CA LYS A 47 -5.86 4.49 -5.59
C LYS A 47 -7.11 3.63 -5.69
N THR A 48 -7.03 2.39 -5.20
CA THR A 48 -8.12 1.39 -5.23
C THR A 48 -8.61 1.08 -3.81
N ALA A 49 -9.75 0.40 -3.68
CA ALA A 49 -10.25 -0.05 -2.37
C ALA A 49 -9.22 -0.96 -1.65
N VAL A 50 -8.59 -1.88 -2.39
CA VAL A 50 -7.48 -2.72 -1.91
C VAL A 50 -6.32 -1.86 -1.41
N GLY A 51 -5.92 -0.85 -2.18
CA GLY A 51 -4.82 0.06 -1.82
C GLY A 51 -5.12 0.85 -0.54
N ARG A 52 -6.31 1.44 -0.43
CA ARG A 52 -6.73 2.21 0.76
C ARG A 52 -6.83 1.32 2.00
N ALA A 53 -7.47 0.17 1.87
CA ALA A 53 -7.56 -0.82 2.95
C ALA A 53 -6.16 -1.27 3.42
N THR A 54 -5.23 -1.46 2.49
CA THR A 54 -3.83 -1.84 2.81
C THR A 54 -3.07 -0.73 3.51
N VAL A 55 -3.16 0.52 3.03
CA VAL A 55 -2.51 1.68 3.66
C VAL A 55 -2.96 1.83 5.11
N GLU A 56 -4.26 1.71 5.36
CA GLU A 56 -4.85 1.85 6.69
C GLU A 56 -4.51 0.65 7.59
N GLN A 57 -4.81 -0.58 7.15
CA GLN A 57 -4.63 -1.79 7.94
C GLN A 57 -3.16 -2.05 8.30
N LEU A 58 -2.24 -1.82 7.35
CA LEU A 58 -0.80 -2.01 7.57
C LEU A 58 -0.10 -0.74 8.09
N GLN A 59 -0.85 0.35 8.26
CA GLN A 59 -0.36 1.64 8.73
C GLN A 59 0.87 2.12 7.95
N LEU A 60 0.80 2.04 6.61
CA LEU A 60 1.94 2.35 5.73
C LEU A 60 2.40 3.81 5.82
N ASN A 61 1.58 4.67 6.42
CA ASN A 61 1.90 6.07 6.68
C ASN A 61 2.08 6.40 8.17
N ARG A 62 2.30 5.42 9.06
CA ARG A 62 2.54 5.70 10.49
C ARG A 62 3.73 6.66 10.69
N PRO A 63 3.75 7.48 11.77
CA PRO A 63 4.73 8.55 11.96
C PRO A 63 6.19 8.10 11.83
N LEU A 64 6.53 6.89 12.30
CA LEU A 64 7.88 6.35 12.21
C LEU A 64 8.34 6.19 10.75
N LEU A 65 7.50 5.62 9.88
CA LEU A 65 7.84 5.42 8.46
C LEU A 65 7.98 6.75 7.73
N ARG A 66 7.12 7.72 8.02
CA ARG A 66 7.25 9.07 7.43
C ARG A 66 8.54 9.75 7.85
N ARG A 67 8.94 9.65 9.12
CA ARG A 67 10.23 10.17 9.61
C ARG A 67 11.41 9.53 8.86
N SER A 68 11.40 8.22 8.68
CA SER A 68 12.43 7.53 7.88
C SER A 68 12.47 8.04 6.44
N ARG A 69 11.31 8.15 5.77
CA ARG A 69 11.22 8.70 4.40
C ARG A 69 11.74 10.14 4.31
N THR A 70 11.46 10.99 5.31
CA THR A 70 12.05 12.35 5.35
C THR A 70 13.57 12.32 5.32
N LEU A 71 14.21 11.41 6.05
CA LEU A 71 15.67 11.28 6.03
C LEU A 71 16.17 10.73 4.69
N TRP A 72 15.49 9.74 4.11
CA TRP A 72 15.85 9.16 2.82
C TRP A 72 15.71 10.16 1.66
N ILE A 73 14.65 10.99 1.68
CA ILE A 73 14.47 12.07 0.71
C ILE A 73 15.64 13.06 0.80
N ARG A 74 16.08 13.42 2.01
CA ARG A 74 17.21 14.36 2.20
C ARG A 74 18.53 13.85 1.61
N VAL A 75 18.74 12.54 1.58
CA VAL A 75 19.95 11.93 1.01
C VAL A 75 19.75 11.38 -0.41
N GLY A 76 18.59 11.64 -1.04
CA GLY A 76 18.31 11.25 -2.42
C GLY A 76 18.01 9.76 -2.64
N TRP A 77 17.69 8.99 -1.59
CA TRP A 77 17.32 7.57 -1.72
C TRP A 77 15.84 7.34 -2.03
N HIS A 78 15.00 8.36 -1.87
CA HIS A 78 13.55 8.28 -2.02
C HIS A 78 13.00 9.58 -2.63
N PRO A 79 11.95 9.56 -3.47
CA PRO A 79 11.15 8.40 -3.90
C PRO A 79 11.89 7.46 -4.88
N PRO A 80 11.40 6.23 -5.10
CA PRO A 80 11.94 5.34 -6.13
C PRO A 80 11.82 6.00 -7.51
N VAL A 81 12.83 5.85 -8.35
CA VAL A 81 12.93 6.52 -9.67
C VAL A 81 11.74 6.18 -10.57
N ASP A 82 11.21 4.96 -10.48
CA ASP A 82 10.06 4.48 -11.26
C ASP A 82 8.70 5.07 -10.79
N SER A 83 8.74 6.04 -9.88
CA SER A 83 7.58 6.70 -9.27
C SER A 83 7.32 8.11 -9.80
N LEU A 84 8.14 8.61 -10.71
CA LEU A 84 8.05 9.93 -11.35
C LEU A 84 7.41 9.85 -12.73
#